data_AF-A0A1F8NJ92-F1
#
_entry.id   AF-A0A1F8NJ92-F1
#
_cell.length_a   1.000
_cell.length_b   1.000
_cell.length_c   1.000
_cell.angle_alpha   90.00
_cell.angle_beta   90.00
_cell.angle_gamma   90.00
#
_symmetry.space_group_name_H-M   'P 1'
#
loop_
_entity.id
_entity.type
_entity.pdbx_description
1 polymer ?
#
loop_
_entity_poly.entity_id
_entity_poly.type
_entity_poly.pdbx_seq_one_letter_code
_entity_poly.pdbx_strand_id
1 'polypeptide(L)'
;MRSWYGLDGEIVVENELWHLVRVGKVTLNHPPVVNTFIRAGLPRSERLRLSYLHEYGHFQTLPLALLHAAVLLGRGLGKRRSPGSWIGWLVALLVAHEAVWELASESYVAISEGPTYRRTYRSNPNPFLPVFWISMAALSSGLTWLLARGRGKGVGSNDPSGRRPPT
;
A
#
# COMPACT_ATOMS: atom_id res chain seq x y z
N MET A 1 -22.39 2.77 4.27
CA MET A 1 -21.52 3.93 4.00
C MET A 1 -21.33 4.08 2.50
N ARG A 2 -20.91 5.26 2.00
CA ARG A 2 -20.71 5.51 0.57
C ARG A 2 -19.34 6.16 0.31
N SER A 3 -18.64 5.71 -0.73
CA SER A 3 -17.37 6.32 -1.14
C SER A 3 -17.58 7.64 -1.87
N TRP A 4 -16.54 8.47 -1.95
CA TRP A 4 -16.58 9.71 -2.74
C TRP A 4 -16.82 9.45 -4.25
N TYR A 5 -16.55 8.24 -4.72
CA TYR A 5 -16.76 7.80 -6.10
C TYR A 5 -18.07 7.00 -6.28
N GLY A 6 -19.00 7.10 -5.32
CA GLY A 6 -20.37 6.60 -5.45
C GLY A 6 -20.58 5.11 -5.18
N LEU A 7 -19.56 4.40 -4.69
CA LEU A 7 -19.66 2.98 -4.34
C LEU A 7 -20.26 2.84 -2.94
N ASP A 8 -21.30 2.02 -2.82
CA ASP A 8 -21.88 1.68 -1.52
C ASP A 8 -21.14 0.50 -0.89
N GLY A 9 -20.93 0.58 0.42
CA GLY A 9 -20.26 -0.47 1.17
C GLY A 9 -20.71 -0.57 2.62
N GLU A 10 -20.30 -1.65 3.26
CA GLU A 10 -20.52 -1.98 4.66
C GLU A 10 -19.17 -2.30 5.30
N ILE A 11 -18.88 -1.68 6.45
CA ILE A 11 -17.72 -2.03 7.30
C ILE A 11 -18.26 -2.61 8.58
N VAL A 12 -17.78 -3.80 8.92
CA VAL A 12 -17.99 -4.40 10.24
C VAL A 12 -16.62 -4.60 10.87
N VAL A 13 -16.40 -3.95 12.01
CA VAL A 13 -15.23 -4.16 12.87
C VAL A 13 -15.69 -5.06 14.00
N GLU A 14 -15.54 -6.38 13.83
CA GLU A 14 -15.97 -7.34 14.83
C GLU A 14 -14.81 -7.70 15.76
N ASN A 15 -14.97 -7.38 17.05
CA ASN A 15 -14.05 -7.77 18.12
C ASN A 15 -12.58 -7.42 17.90
N GLU A 16 -12.26 -6.39 17.12
CA GLU A 16 -10.88 -5.91 16.86
C GLU A 16 -9.96 -6.90 16.13
N LEU A 17 -10.45 -8.09 15.76
CA LEU A 17 -9.66 -9.17 15.17
C LEU A 17 -10.02 -9.46 13.71
N TRP A 18 -11.20 -9.04 13.28
CA TRP A 18 -11.68 -9.24 11.92
C TRP A 18 -12.39 -8.00 11.42
N HIS A 19 -11.90 -7.49 10.30
CA HIS A 19 -12.53 -6.41 9.59
C HIS A 19 -13.14 -6.97 8.30
N LEU A 20 -14.44 -6.75 8.17
CA LEU A 20 -15.23 -7.13 7.01
C LEU A 20 -15.57 -5.88 6.23
N VAL A 21 -15.17 -5.86 4.96
CA VAL A 21 -15.63 -4.86 3.99
C VAL A 21 -16.51 -5.56 2.96
N ARG A 22 -17.78 -5.15 2.88
CA ARG A 22 -18.70 -5.60 1.83
C ARG A 22 -18.87 -4.51 0.79
N VAL A 23 -18.67 -4.88 -0.47
CA VAL A 23 -18.93 -4.03 -1.64
C VAL A 23 -19.87 -4.78 -2.57
N GLY A 24 -21.12 -4.32 -2.66
CA GLY A 24 -22.17 -5.07 -3.38
C GLY A 24 -22.34 -6.48 -2.80
N LYS A 25 -21.98 -7.50 -3.58
CA LYS A 25 -22.03 -8.93 -3.18
C LYS A 25 -20.67 -9.50 -2.75
N VAL A 26 -19.59 -8.73 -2.89
CA VAL A 26 -18.24 -9.20 -2.54
C VAL A 26 -17.97 -8.86 -1.09
N THR A 27 -17.52 -9.85 -0.34
CA THR A 27 -17.11 -9.71 1.06
C THR A 27 -15.64 -10.03 1.16
N LEU A 28 -14.86 -9.11 1.72
CA LEU A 28 -13.44 -9.28 1.96
C LEU A 28 -13.20 -9.23 3.47
N ASN A 29 -12.82 -10.39 4.00
CA ASN A 29 -12.36 -10.51 5.38
C ASN A 29 -10.84 -10.40 5.38
N HIS A 30 -10.31 -9.62 6.31
CA HIS A 30 -8.87 -9.52 6.48
C HIS A 30 -8.50 -9.29 7.95
N PRO A 31 -7.32 -9.79 8.36
CA PRO A 31 -6.80 -9.56 9.69
C PRO A 31 -6.33 -8.09 9.83
N PRO A 32 -6.63 -7.41 10.95
CA PRO A 32 -6.30 -6.02 11.18
C PRO A 32 -4.85 -5.86 11.65
N VAL A 33 -3.88 -6.34 10.86
CA VAL A 33 -2.48 -6.44 11.27
C VAL A 33 -1.94 -5.08 11.68
N VAL A 34 -2.10 -4.06 10.83
CA VAL A 34 -1.63 -2.70 11.11
C VAL A 34 -2.33 -2.14 12.35
N ASN A 35 -3.66 -2.23 12.40
CA ASN A 35 -4.46 -1.77 13.53
C ASN A 35 -4.06 -2.42 14.86
N THR A 36 -3.69 -3.70 14.86
CA THR A 36 -3.21 -4.41 16.06
C THR A 36 -1.98 -3.73 16.66
N PHE A 37 -1.02 -3.32 15.82
CA PHE A 37 0.21 -2.69 16.29
C PHE A 37 0.04 -1.19 16.56
N ILE A 38 -0.51 -0.42 15.60
CA ILE A 38 -0.57 1.04 15.73
C ILE A 38 -1.66 1.50 16.70
N ARG A 39 -2.67 0.68 17.00
CA ARG A 39 -3.71 0.99 18.01
C ARG A 39 -3.45 0.33 19.37
N ALA A 40 -2.32 -0.37 19.55
CA ALA A 40 -1.94 -0.91 20.83
C ALA A 40 -1.87 0.18 21.91
N GLY A 41 -2.40 -0.11 23.10
CA GLY A 41 -2.43 0.81 24.24
C GLY A 41 -3.53 1.88 24.21
N LEU A 42 -4.30 2.01 23.13
CA LEU A 42 -5.43 2.94 23.09
C LEU A 42 -6.64 2.44 23.90
N PRO A 43 -7.43 3.34 24.51
CA PRO A 43 -8.74 2.99 25.03
C PRO A 43 -9.61 2.33 23.96
N ARG A 44 -10.42 1.34 24.35
CA ARG A 44 -11.24 0.54 23.42
C ARG A 44 -12.06 1.39 22.45
N SER A 45 -12.69 2.46 22.95
CA SER A 45 -13.50 3.36 22.12
C SER A 45 -12.67 4.05 21.02
N GLU A 46 -11.51 4.59 21.36
CA GLU A 46 -10.60 5.22 20.39
C GLU A 46 -10.04 4.21 19.41
N ARG A 47 -9.67 3.02 19.88
CA ARG A 47 -9.19 1.93 19.02
C ARG A 47 -10.24 1.53 18.00
N LEU A 48 -11.47 1.21 18.42
CA LEU A 48 -12.56 0.84 17.51
C LEU A 48 -12.86 1.95 16.50
N ARG A 49 -12.89 3.21 16.97
CA ARG A 49 -13.13 4.38 16.13
C ARG A 49 -12.07 4.56 15.06
N LEU A 50 -10.78 4.52 15.44
CA LEU A 50 -9.67 4.66 14.49
C LEU A 50 -9.53 3.44 13.57
N SER A 51 -9.83 2.23 14.05
CA SER A 51 -9.90 1.04 13.22
C SER A 51 -11.00 1.15 12.17
N TYR A 52 -12.21 1.56 12.56
CA TYR A 52 -13.30 1.83 11.62
C TYR A 52 -12.90 2.88 10.57
N LEU A 53 -12.28 3.98 10.99
CA LEU A 53 -11.83 5.03 10.07
C LEU A 53 -10.74 4.55 9.11
N HIS A 54 -9.85 3.67 9.57
CA HIS A 54 -8.81 3.05 8.73
C HIS A 54 -9.44 2.16 7.65
N GLU A 55 -10.39 1.31 8.02
CA GLU A 55 -11.16 0.51 7.06
C GLU A 55 -11.93 1.38 6.07
N TYR A 56 -12.48 2.48 6.57
CA TYR A 56 -13.13 3.46 5.71
C TYR A 56 -12.12 4.12 4.76
N GLY A 57 -10.91 4.40 5.25
CA GLY A 57 -9.78 4.85 4.45
C GLY A 57 -9.44 3.91 3.31
N HIS A 58 -9.44 2.58 3.54
CA HIS A 58 -9.25 1.59 2.46
C HIS A 58 -10.32 1.75 1.40
N PHE A 59 -11.58 1.86 1.83
CA PHE A 59 -12.69 2.03 0.90
C PHE A 59 -12.61 3.34 0.10
N GLN A 60 -12.21 4.45 0.72
CA GLN A 60 -12.06 5.74 0.04
C GLN A 60 -10.85 5.76 -0.90
N THR A 61 -9.78 5.05 -0.58
CA THR A 61 -8.51 5.09 -1.34
C THR A 61 -8.35 3.94 -2.34
N LEU A 62 -9.32 3.02 -2.41
CA LEU A 62 -9.33 1.89 -3.35
C LEU A 62 -9.03 2.31 -4.81
N PRO A 63 -9.61 3.39 -5.39
CA PRO A 63 -9.28 3.78 -6.76
C PRO A 63 -7.79 4.10 -6.95
N LEU A 64 -7.13 4.70 -5.95
CA LEU A 64 -5.70 5.01 -6.00
C LEU A 64 -4.87 3.72 -5.92
N ALA A 65 -5.25 2.79 -5.06
CA ALA A 65 -4.59 1.49 -4.93
C ALA A 65 -4.69 0.68 -6.23
N LEU A 66 -5.87 0.63 -6.86
CA LEU A 66 -6.09 -0.04 -8.14
C LEU A 66 -5.28 0.61 -9.28
N LEU A 67 -5.25 1.94 -9.33
CA LEU A 67 -4.45 2.67 -10.32
C LEU A 67 -2.95 2.34 -10.18
N HIS A 68 -2.45 2.30 -8.94
CA HIS A 68 -1.07 1.93 -8.65
C HIS A 68 -0.73 0.51 -9.14
N ALA A 69 -1.59 -0.48 -8.81
CA ALA A 69 -1.44 -1.84 -9.28
C ALA A 69 -1.45 -1.93 -10.81
N ALA A 70 -2.40 -1.26 -11.48
CA ALA A 70 -2.52 -1.24 -12.93
C ALA A 70 -1.27 -0.67 -13.61
N VAL A 71 -0.71 0.43 -13.09
CA VAL A 71 0.53 1.03 -13.61
C VAL A 71 1.71 0.07 -13.48
N LEU A 72 1.86 -0.60 -12.33
CA LEU A 72 2.95 -1.55 -12.11
C LEU A 72 2.81 -2.80 -12.97
N LEU A 73 1.60 -3.35 -13.09
CA LEU A 73 1.29 -4.46 -13.98
C LEU A 73 1.62 -4.09 -15.43
N GLY A 74 1.12 -2.96 -15.93
CA GLY A 74 1.38 -2.49 -17.30
C GLY A 74 2.87 -2.33 -17.61
N ARG A 75 3.66 -1.85 -16.64
CA ARG A 75 5.13 -1.76 -16.77
C ARG A 75 5.85 -3.12 -16.66
N GLY A 76 5.19 -4.12 -16.09
CA GLY A 76 5.73 -5.45 -15.90
C GLY A 76 5.45 -6.41 -17.05
N LEU A 77 4.26 -6.29 -17.65
CA LEU A 77 3.79 -7.07 -18.79
C LEU A 77 4.69 -6.75 -20.00
N GLY A 78 5.30 -7.79 -20.58
CA GLY A 78 6.22 -7.65 -21.71
C GLY A 78 7.71 -7.83 -21.40
N LYS A 79 8.12 -7.86 -20.12
CA LYS A 79 9.51 -8.27 -19.81
C LYS A 79 9.60 -9.79 -19.70
N ARG A 80 10.45 -10.39 -20.54
CA ARG A 80 10.79 -11.82 -20.46
C ARG A 80 11.48 -12.10 -19.11
N ARG A 81 10.93 -13.04 -18.34
CA ARG A 81 11.45 -13.44 -17.02
C ARG A 81 11.43 -14.96 -16.92
N SER A 82 12.35 -15.53 -16.15
CA SER A 82 12.24 -16.92 -15.71
C SER A 82 11.05 -17.08 -14.75
N PRO A 83 10.50 -18.28 -14.56
CA PRO A 83 9.38 -18.52 -13.65
C PRO A 83 9.64 -18.02 -12.22
N GLY A 84 10.83 -18.29 -11.65
CA GLY A 84 11.20 -17.80 -10.32
C GLY A 84 11.30 -16.28 -10.24
N SER A 85 11.83 -15.62 -11.28
CA SER A 85 11.84 -14.16 -11.36
C SER A 85 10.43 -13.58 -11.50
N TRP A 86 9.49 -14.33 -12.08
CA TRP A 86 8.11 -13.93 -12.21
C TRP A 86 7.37 -13.97 -10.87
N ILE A 87 7.55 -15.04 -10.09
CA ILE A 87 7.01 -15.16 -8.73
C ILE A 87 7.57 -14.03 -7.84
N GLY A 88 8.89 -13.85 -7.81
CA GLY A 88 9.50 -12.79 -7.01
C GLY A 88 9.01 -11.38 -7.40
N TRP A 89 8.77 -11.16 -8.70
CA TRP A 89 8.20 -9.90 -9.18
C TRP A 89 6.74 -9.71 -8.73
N LEU A 90 5.91 -10.76 -8.76
CA LEU A 90 4.55 -10.69 -8.25
C LEU A 90 4.51 -10.42 -6.75
N VAL A 91 5.33 -11.12 -5.95
CA VAL A 91 5.39 -10.88 -4.50
C VAL A 91 5.80 -9.43 -4.23
N ALA A 92 6.83 -8.93 -4.91
CA ALA A 92 7.24 -7.53 -4.77
C ALA A 92 6.13 -6.55 -5.18
N LEU A 93 5.36 -6.86 -6.23
CA LEU A 93 4.22 -6.05 -6.66
C LEU A 93 3.12 -6.02 -5.60
N LEU A 94 2.74 -7.17 -5.06
CA LEU A 94 1.72 -7.28 -4.02
C LEU A 94 2.15 -6.52 -2.76
N VAL A 95 3.39 -6.69 -2.31
CA VAL A 95 3.92 -5.96 -1.14
C VAL A 95 3.93 -4.45 -1.40
N ALA A 96 4.34 -4.01 -2.60
CA ALA A 96 4.32 -2.59 -2.96
C ALA A 96 2.89 -2.02 -2.96
N HIS A 97 1.94 -2.77 -3.51
CA HIS A 97 0.53 -2.39 -3.58
C HIS A 97 -0.09 -2.26 -2.19
N GLU A 98 0.04 -3.29 -1.36
CA GLU A 98 -0.48 -3.28 0.02
C GLU A 98 0.16 -2.14 0.83
N ALA A 99 1.48 -1.94 0.72
CA ALA A 99 2.15 -0.83 1.42
C ALA A 99 1.63 0.56 0.99
N VAL A 100 1.32 0.76 -0.30
CA VAL A 100 0.70 2.00 -0.77
C VAL A 100 -0.71 2.15 -0.23
N TRP A 101 -1.49 1.07 -0.24
CA TRP A 101 -2.89 1.12 0.19
C TRP A 101 -3.00 1.39 1.69
N GLU A 102 -2.24 0.68 2.51
CA GLU A 102 -2.11 0.90 3.97
C GLU A 102 -1.69 2.35 4.30
N LEU A 103 -0.68 2.87 3.58
CA LEU A 103 -0.22 4.24 3.77
C LEU A 103 -1.30 5.26 3.40
N ALA A 104 -2.04 5.02 2.32
CA ALA A 104 -3.13 5.89 1.89
C ALA A 104 -4.31 5.85 2.87
N SER A 105 -4.70 4.67 3.34
CA SER A 105 -5.75 4.47 4.34
C SER A 105 -5.43 5.15 5.66
N GLU A 106 -4.21 4.99 6.19
CA GLU A 106 -3.84 5.64 7.44
C GLU A 106 -3.68 7.17 7.27
N SER A 107 -3.21 7.62 6.10
CA SER A 107 -3.17 9.04 5.76
C SER A 107 -4.57 9.64 5.73
N TYR A 108 -5.56 8.90 5.22
CA TYR A 108 -6.95 9.31 5.26
C TYR A 108 -7.41 9.53 6.71
N VAL A 109 -7.13 8.60 7.63
CA VAL A 109 -7.46 8.76 9.07
C VAL A 109 -6.78 10.00 9.65
N ALA A 110 -5.48 10.16 9.44
CA ALA A 110 -4.72 11.26 10.00
C ALA A 110 -5.21 12.64 9.49
N ILE A 111 -5.65 12.71 8.23
CA ILE A 111 -6.20 13.92 7.63
C ILE A 111 -7.64 14.17 8.11
N SER A 112 -8.50 13.16 8.11
CA SER A 112 -9.91 13.30 8.48
C SER A 112 -10.09 13.69 9.94
N GLU A 113 -9.25 13.14 10.81
CA GLU A 113 -9.26 13.41 12.25
C GLU A 113 -8.43 14.62 12.66
N GLY A 114 -7.42 14.97 11.85
CA GLY A 114 -6.57 16.14 12.02
C GLY A 114 -5.99 16.27 13.44
N PRO A 115 -6.31 17.34 14.19
CA PRO A 115 -5.80 17.54 15.54
C PRO A 115 -6.16 16.43 16.54
N THR A 116 -7.31 15.76 16.37
CA THR A 116 -7.75 14.69 17.27
C THR A 116 -6.81 13.49 17.18
N TYR A 117 -6.45 13.07 15.97
CA TYR A 117 -5.47 12.01 15.74
C TYR A 117 -4.15 12.27 16.48
N ARG A 118 -3.62 13.49 16.34
CA ARG A 118 -2.37 13.90 17.00
C ARG A 118 -2.51 13.90 18.52
N ARG A 119 -3.63 14.37 19.06
CA ARG A 119 -3.87 14.36 20.51
C ARG A 119 -3.95 12.93 21.04
N THR A 120 -4.69 12.04 20.38
CA THR A 120 -4.83 10.63 20.78
C THR A 120 -3.46 9.98 20.96
N TYR A 121 -2.56 10.15 19.99
CA TYR A 121 -1.20 9.58 20.05
C TYR A 121 -0.19 10.35 20.89
N ARG A 122 -0.44 11.62 21.22
CA ARG A 122 0.34 12.33 22.23
C ARG A 122 -0.02 11.88 23.65
N SER A 123 -1.31 11.68 23.91
CA SER A 123 -1.81 11.19 25.19
C SER A 123 -1.55 9.69 25.40
N ASN A 124 -1.44 8.93 24.32
CA ASN A 124 -1.14 7.50 24.33
C ASN A 124 0.00 7.19 23.35
N PRO A 125 1.26 7.49 23.72
CA PRO A 125 2.41 7.25 22.84
C PRO A 125 2.52 5.79 22.43
N ASN A 126 2.69 5.54 21.13
CA ASN A 126 2.87 4.20 20.58
C ASN A 126 4.13 4.17 19.69
N PRO A 127 5.18 3.39 20.05
CA PRO A 127 6.43 3.33 19.29
C PRO A 127 6.27 2.69 17.91
N PHE A 128 5.22 1.88 17.68
CA PHE A 128 4.96 1.27 16.39
C PHE A 128 4.41 2.26 15.36
N LEU A 129 3.83 3.37 15.80
CA LEU A 129 3.27 4.36 14.88
C LEU A 129 4.34 4.98 13.95
N PRO A 130 5.46 5.55 14.43
CA PRO A 130 6.51 6.04 13.54
C PRO A 130 7.16 4.93 12.71
N VAL A 131 7.30 3.71 13.28
CA VAL A 131 7.82 2.54 12.55
C VAL A 131 6.92 2.19 11.37
N PHE A 132 5.60 2.20 11.55
CA PHE A 132 4.64 2.00 10.48
C PHE A 132 4.85 3.01 9.35
N TRP A 133 4.87 4.31 9.66
CA TRP A 133 5.04 5.36 8.64
C TRP A 133 6.34 5.20 7.86
N ILE A 134 7.46 4.97 8.55
CA ILE A 134 8.77 4.83 7.91
C ILE A 134 8.83 3.55 7.05
N SER A 135 8.40 2.42 7.60
CA SER A 135 8.46 1.12 6.90
C SER A 135 7.54 1.08 5.69
N MET A 136 6.31 1.55 5.80
CA MET A 136 5.37 1.60 4.67
C MET A 136 5.81 2.61 3.62
N ALA A 137 6.35 3.78 4.01
CA ALA A 137 6.92 4.72 3.05
C ALA A 137 8.13 4.12 2.30
N ALA A 138 9.00 3.39 3.00
CA ALA A 138 10.15 2.72 2.39
C ALA A 138 9.73 1.59 1.43
N LEU A 139 8.80 0.72 1.86
CA LEU A 139 8.28 -0.37 1.03
C LEU A 139 7.55 0.16 -0.20
N SER A 140 6.63 1.11 -0.01
CA SER A 140 5.85 1.70 -1.09
C SER A 140 6.75 2.37 -2.12
N SER A 141 7.62 3.30 -1.72
CA SER A 141 8.47 4.04 -2.66
C SER A 141 9.58 3.17 -3.27
N GLY A 142 10.27 2.38 -2.46
CA GLY A 142 11.41 1.57 -2.88
C GLY A 142 11.01 0.45 -3.84
N LEU A 143 9.97 -0.33 -3.51
CA LEU A 143 9.51 -1.40 -4.38
C LEU A 143 8.81 -0.86 -5.62
N THR A 144 7.99 0.20 -5.51
CA THR A 144 7.39 0.85 -6.70
C THR A 144 8.47 1.30 -7.66
N TRP A 145 9.52 1.97 -7.16
CA TRP A 145 10.64 2.41 -7.99
C TRP A 145 11.38 1.24 -8.63
N LEU A 146 11.68 0.19 -7.87
CA LEU A 146 12.37 -1.00 -8.36
C LEU A 146 11.58 -1.69 -9.49
N LEU A 147 10.28 -1.86 -9.29
CA LEU A 147 9.37 -2.49 -10.26
C LEU A 147 9.20 -1.62 -11.50
N ALA A 148 9.13 -0.30 -11.33
CA ALA A 148 8.98 0.67 -12.41
C ALA A 148 10.26 0.83 -13.25
N ARG A 149 11.45 0.78 -12.63
CA ARG A 149 12.75 1.00 -13.29
C ARG A 149 13.11 -0.01 -14.37
N GLY A 150 12.45 -1.17 -14.37
CA GLY A 150 12.48 -2.18 -15.43
C GLY A 150 13.73 -2.20 -16.29
N ARG A 151 14.78 -2.92 -15.86
CA ARG A 151 16.08 -3.11 -16.55
C ARG A 151 16.18 -2.27 -17.82
N GLY A 152 16.55 -0.99 -17.66
CA GLY A 152 16.91 -0.15 -18.79
C GLY A 152 17.81 -0.96 -19.70
N LYS A 153 17.46 -1.01 -20.99
CA LYS A 153 18.30 -1.57 -22.04
C LYS A 153 19.75 -1.20 -21.73
N GLY A 154 20.62 -2.21 -21.65
CA GLY A 154 22.05 -1.99 -21.54
C GLY A 154 22.44 -0.94 -22.57
N VAL A 155 22.83 0.23 -22.07
CA VAL A 155 23.48 1.24 -22.88
C VAL A 155 24.77 0.61 -23.35
N GLY A 156 24.91 0.48 -24.66
CA GLY A 156 26.17 0.21 -25.34
C GLY A 156 26.67 -1.21 -25.19
N SER A 157 26.22 -2.08 -26.09
CA SER A 157 27.17 -2.98 -26.75
C SER A 157 28.39 -2.17 -27.16
N ASN A 158 29.56 -2.47 -26.59
CA ASN A 158 30.83 -2.19 -27.24
C ASN A 158 30.73 -2.76 -28.66
N ASP A 159 30.56 -1.89 -29.65
CA ASP A 159 30.84 -2.24 -31.03
C ASP A 159 32.36 -2.21 -31.19
N PRO A 160 33.05 -3.37 -31.30
CA PRO A 160 34.49 -3.42 -31.50
C PRO A 160 34.83 -3.37 -32.99
N SER A 161 33.87 -3.16 -33.90
CA SER A 161 34.18 -2.94 -35.32
C SER A 161 34.70 -1.49 -35.47
N GLY A 162 36.02 -1.25 -35.54
CA GLY A 162 36.94 -1.94 -36.42
C GLY A 162 36.96 -1.26 -37.79
N ARG A 163 37.38 0.01 -37.84
CA ARG A 163 37.95 0.62 -39.05
C ARG A 163 39.14 1.48 -38.65
N ARG A 164 40.36 1.01 -38.95
CA ARG A 164 41.53 1.88 -39.03
C ARG A 164 41.46 2.68 -40.34
N PRO A 165 41.83 3.97 -40.35
CA PRO A 165 41.95 4.72 -41.60
C PRO A 165 43.14 4.22 -42.42
N PRO A 166 43.05 4.20 -43.76
CA PRO A 166 44.17 3.89 -44.62
C PRO A 166 45.24 4.99 -44.54
N THR A 167 46.49 4.57 -44.47
CA THR A 167 47.70 5.41 -44.57
C THR A 167 48.02 5.74 -46.02
#